data_AF-A0A4V1GLN0-F1
#
_entry.id   AF-A0A4V1GLN0-F1
#
_cell.length_a   1.000
_cell.length_b   1.000
_cell.length_c   1.000
_cell.angle_alpha   90.00
_cell.angle_beta   90.00
_cell.angle_gamma   90.00
#
_symmetry.space_group_name_H-M   'P 1'
#
loop_
_entity.id
_entity.type
_entity.pdbx_description
1 polymer ?
#
loop_
_entity_poly.entity_id
_entity_poly.type
_entity_poly.pdbx_seq_one_letter_code
_entity_poly.pdbx_strand_id
1 'polypeptide(L)'
;MLNVFFHEFKRLCLNKTVQALSILSVLFTILLVYVVISNTRYGSYESPAYRSGLDAVAHARTVYAPSYGSVTAEKLESALRTYQDIAEDYPEGEMPDALREKTTAPLSPLLRLLSYTYETRDISVDAAADFYRQREARINASIKEQYPGSPAVQNAAKNINQRVETPFYYAYGYGDSDGPEFLVFLLFVLVFFGTVIAAPVFSEDYHSQADDIQRCCRYGPQLGTARLMAVYVLVLLLVTVCTGIYLLSLNTVFGWEGLKASLQTRYFTTAITPMTIGGVMGATVLSGILTLLATVSCAMLVSSRCKVPVAAVSASVVIALLPVFFSFLHIEESVLSSLLPSAGVVSSSGFYQMLTEKSLEFFNAGDLVLWRPCACLLFAAVEIPLFGGLAVWSYKRQKLY
;
A
#
# COMPACT_ATOMS: atom_id res chain seq x y z
N MET A 1 -33.83 -6.42 -12.83
CA MET A 1 -32.54 -5.98 -12.27
C MET A 1 -31.54 -7.13 -12.19
N LEU A 2 -31.77 -8.16 -11.35
CA LEU A 2 -30.80 -9.27 -11.18
C LEU A 2 -30.46 -10.02 -12.49
N ASN A 3 -31.45 -10.37 -13.30
CA ASN A 3 -31.20 -11.03 -14.58
C ASN A 3 -30.38 -10.14 -15.55
N VAL A 4 -30.66 -8.83 -15.57
CA VAL A 4 -29.94 -7.87 -16.43
C VAL A 4 -28.48 -7.78 -15.99
N PHE A 5 -28.24 -7.69 -14.68
CA PHE A 5 -26.90 -7.75 -14.11
C PHE A 5 -26.14 -9.01 -14.53
N PHE A 6 -26.74 -10.20 -14.44
CA PHE A 6 -26.06 -11.43 -14.84
C PHE A 6 -25.71 -11.48 -16.34
N HIS A 7 -26.55 -10.92 -17.20
CA HIS A 7 -26.26 -10.82 -18.63
C HIS A 7 -25.11 -9.84 -18.90
N GLU A 8 -25.10 -8.68 -18.24
CA GLU A 8 -24.00 -7.70 -18.34
C GLU A 8 -22.68 -8.27 -17.79
N PHE A 9 -22.73 -8.96 -16.66
CA PHE A 9 -21.56 -9.62 -16.09
C PHE A 9 -21.01 -10.71 -17.03
N LYS A 10 -21.89 -11.57 -17.56
CA LYS A 10 -21.50 -12.57 -18.56
C LYS A 10 -20.91 -11.92 -19.81
N ARG A 11 -21.50 -10.82 -20.29
CA ARG A 11 -20.99 -10.04 -21.44
C ARG A 11 -19.56 -9.55 -21.20
N LEU A 12 -19.30 -8.97 -20.02
CA LEU A 12 -17.95 -8.56 -19.63
C LEU A 12 -16.98 -9.74 -19.59
N CYS A 13 -17.35 -10.86 -18.96
CA CYS A 13 -16.50 -12.04 -18.87
C CYS A 13 -16.20 -12.69 -20.24
N LEU A 14 -17.06 -12.50 -21.25
CA LEU A 14 -16.85 -12.99 -22.61
C LEU A 14 -16.05 -12.03 -23.49
N ASN A 15 -15.81 -10.79 -23.05
CA ASN A 15 -15.01 -9.83 -23.80
C ASN A 15 -13.53 -10.24 -23.78
N LYS A 16 -12.92 -10.37 -24.96
CA LYS A 16 -11.52 -10.83 -25.11
C LYS A 16 -10.51 -9.91 -24.42
N THR A 17 -10.73 -8.61 -24.44
CA THR A 17 -9.86 -7.64 -23.75
C THR A 17 -9.94 -7.82 -22.24
N VAL A 18 -11.15 -8.01 -21.71
CA VAL A 18 -11.37 -8.26 -20.28
C VAL A 18 -10.72 -9.57 -19.85
N GLN A 19 -10.86 -10.64 -20.64
CA GLN A 19 -10.19 -11.91 -20.39
C GLN A 19 -8.67 -11.77 -20.41
N ALA A 20 -8.12 -11.11 -21.43
CA ALA A 20 -6.68 -10.88 -21.56
C ALA A 20 -6.12 -10.09 -20.37
N LEU A 21 -6.77 -8.99 -19.97
CA LEU A 21 -6.36 -8.19 -18.81
C LEU A 21 -6.52 -8.95 -17.49
N SER A 22 -7.55 -9.77 -17.34
CA SER A 22 -7.73 -10.62 -16.15
C SER A 22 -6.64 -11.67 -16.03
N ILE A 23 -6.30 -12.36 -17.13
CA ILE A 23 -5.20 -13.32 -17.19
C ILE A 23 -3.87 -12.62 -16.91
N LEU A 24 -3.63 -11.46 -17.55
CA LEU A 24 -2.42 -10.68 -17.35
C LEU A 24 -2.26 -10.22 -15.90
N SER A 25 -3.35 -9.85 -15.22
CA SER A 25 -3.34 -9.48 -13.79
C SER A 25 -2.85 -10.63 -12.91
N VAL A 26 -3.34 -11.84 -13.16
CA VAL A 26 -2.94 -13.03 -12.40
C VAL A 26 -1.49 -13.42 -12.70
N LEU A 27 -1.08 -13.43 -13.98
CA LEU A 27 0.29 -13.69 -14.37
C LEU A 27 1.26 -12.67 -13.77
N PHE A 28 0.89 -11.40 -13.79
CA PHE A 28 1.66 -10.32 -13.19
C PHE A 28 1.77 -10.48 -11.67
N THR A 29 0.69 -10.91 -11.01
CA THR A 29 0.72 -11.23 -9.57
C THR A 29 1.74 -12.34 -9.27
N ILE A 30 1.73 -13.42 -10.04
CA ILE A 30 2.69 -14.53 -9.90
C ILE A 30 4.12 -14.05 -10.15
N LEU A 31 4.32 -13.22 -11.16
CA LEU A 31 5.61 -12.59 -11.45
C LEU A 31 6.10 -11.76 -10.26
N LEU A 32 5.24 -10.94 -9.65
CA LEU A 32 5.64 -10.12 -8.50
C LEU A 32 5.98 -10.98 -7.27
N VAL A 33 5.23 -12.06 -7.03
CA VAL A 33 5.59 -13.03 -5.98
C VAL A 33 6.98 -13.61 -6.24
N TYR A 34 7.24 -14.05 -7.47
CA TYR A 34 8.56 -14.56 -7.85
C TYR A 34 9.66 -13.51 -7.65
N VAL A 35 9.44 -12.27 -8.09
CA VAL A 35 10.41 -11.16 -7.97
C VAL A 35 10.74 -10.86 -6.51
N VAL A 36 9.73 -10.78 -5.63
CA VAL A 36 9.96 -10.53 -4.20
C VAL A 36 10.80 -11.63 -3.58
N ILE A 37 10.49 -12.90 -3.88
CA ILE A 37 11.26 -14.03 -3.37
C ILE A 37 12.69 -13.98 -3.92
N SER A 38 12.88 -13.84 -5.23
CA SER A 38 14.20 -13.83 -5.87
C SER A 38 15.08 -12.66 -5.43
N ASN A 39 14.47 -11.50 -5.15
CA ASN A 39 15.19 -10.31 -4.69
C ASN A 39 15.55 -10.36 -3.21
N THR A 40 14.97 -11.27 -2.44
CA THR A 40 15.34 -11.43 -1.04
C THR A 40 16.76 -11.96 -0.95
N ARG A 41 17.59 -11.24 -0.20
CA ARG A 41 19.02 -11.51 -0.03
C ARG A 41 19.38 -11.49 1.44
N TYR A 42 20.33 -12.33 1.80
CA TYR A 42 20.98 -12.31 3.10
C TYR A 42 22.48 -12.18 2.87
N GLY A 43 23.13 -11.27 3.62
CA GLY A 43 24.55 -10.96 3.46
C GLY A 43 24.89 -10.10 2.23
N SER A 44 26.16 -9.70 2.13
CA SER A 44 26.70 -9.03 0.94
C SER A 44 27.04 -10.06 -0.14
N TYR A 45 26.98 -9.68 -1.42
CA TYR A 45 27.24 -10.58 -2.55
C TYR A 45 28.63 -11.23 -2.52
N GLU A 46 29.60 -10.54 -1.95
CA GLU A 46 31.00 -10.99 -1.83
C GLU A 46 31.23 -11.89 -0.60
N SER A 47 30.24 -12.01 0.29
CA SER A 47 30.35 -12.80 1.51
C SER A 47 30.06 -14.28 1.23
N PRO A 48 30.83 -15.23 1.80
CA PRO A 48 30.49 -16.66 1.76
C PRO A 48 29.13 -16.99 2.40
N ALA A 49 28.63 -16.12 3.27
CA ALA A 49 27.32 -16.21 3.89
C ALA A 49 26.18 -15.71 2.96
N TYR A 50 26.49 -15.26 1.74
CA TYR A 50 25.48 -14.80 0.80
C TYR A 50 24.48 -15.91 0.49
N ARG A 51 23.19 -15.57 0.63
CA ARG A 51 22.07 -16.41 0.20
C ARG A 51 21.07 -15.52 -0.54
N SER A 52 20.34 -16.10 -1.47
CA SER A 52 19.25 -15.43 -2.18
C SER A 52 18.01 -16.31 -2.24
N GLY A 53 16.86 -15.73 -2.58
CA GLY A 53 15.65 -16.51 -2.80
C GLY A 53 15.11 -17.15 -1.53
N LEU A 54 14.59 -18.37 -1.67
CA LEU A 54 14.04 -19.16 -0.56
C LEU A 54 15.10 -19.49 0.50
N ASP A 55 16.35 -19.72 0.09
CA ASP A 55 17.45 -20.02 1.02
C ASP A 55 17.75 -18.82 1.91
N ALA A 56 17.73 -17.59 1.35
CA ALA A 56 17.86 -16.38 2.15
C ALA A 56 16.73 -16.24 3.16
N VAL A 57 15.49 -16.52 2.76
CA VAL A 57 14.32 -16.43 3.65
C VAL A 57 14.44 -17.43 4.80
N ALA A 58 14.74 -18.70 4.50
CA ALA A 58 14.90 -19.74 5.50
C ALA A 58 16.05 -19.42 6.46
N HIS A 59 17.19 -18.98 5.92
CA HIS A 59 18.37 -18.66 6.70
C HIS A 59 18.14 -17.43 7.60
N ALA A 60 17.64 -16.31 7.06
CA ALA A 60 17.34 -15.11 7.83
C ALA A 60 16.37 -15.38 8.99
N ARG A 61 15.34 -16.21 8.75
CA ARG A 61 14.39 -16.63 9.79
C ARG A 61 15.08 -17.38 10.93
N THR A 62 16.09 -18.21 10.65
CA THR A 62 16.86 -18.90 11.70
C THR A 62 17.81 -17.97 12.43
N VAL A 63 18.51 -17.10 11.71
CA VAL A 63 19.50 -16.18 12.28
C VAL A 63 18.84 -15.14 13.17
N TYR A 64 17.69 -14.58 12.76
CA TYR A 64 17.02 -13.52 13.51
C TYR A 64 16.09 -14.02 14.61
N ALA A 65 15.89 -15.33 14.76
CA ALA A 65 15.05 -15.91 15.80
C ALA A 65 15.37 -15.40 17.23
N PRO A 66 16.63 -15.17 17.64
CA PRO A 66 16.95 -14.59 18.96
C PRO A 66 16.39 -13.18 19.16
N SER A 67 16.19 -12.42 18.08
CA SER A 67 15.61 -11.07 18.13
C SER A 67 14.09 -11.06 18.26
N TYR A 68 13.40 -12.20 18.11
CA TYR A 68 11.94 -12.25 18.15
C TYR A 68 11.36 -11.90 19.52
N GLY A 69 10.10 -11.46 19.55
CA GLY A 69 9.36 -11.13 20.75
C GLY A 69 9.37 -9.64 21.08
N SER A 70 9.04 -9.31 22.33
CA SER A 70 9.02 -7.93 22.81
C SER A 70 10.42 -7.30 22.80
N VAL A 71 10.52 -6.11 22.21
CA VAL A 71 11.72 -5.28 22.09
C VAL A 71 11.77 -4.36 23.32
N THR A 72 12.14 -4.91 24.47
CA THR A 72 12.26 -4.10 25.69
C THR A 72 13.53 -3.24 25.67
N ALA A 73 13.58 -2.23 26.54
CA ALA A 73 14.76 -1.39 26.71
C ALA A 73 16.00 -2.24 27.08
N GLU A 74 15.84 -3.22 27.97
CA GLU A 74 16.91 -4.14 28.39
C GLU A 74 17.39 -5.02 27.25
N LYS A 75 16.48 -5.43 26.36
CA LYS A 75 16.84 -6.23 25.17
C LYS A 75 17.68 -5.41 24.18
N LEU A 76 17.33 -4.13 23.98
CA LEU A 76 18.10 -3.20 23.15
C LEU A 76 19.47 -2.90 23.77
N GLU A 77 19.52 -2.66 25.07
CA GLU A 77 20.75 -2.42 25.83
C GLU A 77 21.70 -3.62 25.74
N SER A 78 21.19 -4.82 26.01
CA SER A 78 21.97 -6.06 25.94
C SER A 78 22.50 -6.29 24.52
N ALA A 79 21.69 -6.04 23.48
CA ALA A 79 22.10 -6.19 22.10
C ALA A 79 23.22 -5.20 21.72
N LEU A 80 23.09 -3.94 22.15
CA LEU A 80 24.09 -2.91 21.90
C LEU A 80 25.40 -3.20 22.63
N ARG A 81 25.33 -3.61 23.90
CA ARG A 81 26.49 -3.99 24.70
C ARG A 81 27.25 -5.15 24.06
N THR A 82 26.55 -6.23 23.71
CA THR A 82 27.18 -7.37 23.01
C THR A 82 27.80 -6.94 21.69
N TYR A 83 27.18 -6.02 20.95
CA TYR A 83 27.78 -5.50 19.71
C TYR A 83 29.07 -4.70 19.98
N GLN A 84 29.05 -3.82 20.98
CA GLN A 84 30.19 -2.97 21.35
C GLN A 84 31.36 -3.77 21.90
N ASP A 85 31.10 -4.73 22.80
CA ASP A 85 32.12 -5.62 23.37
C ASP A 85 32.89 -6.37 22.26
N ILE A 86 32.18 -6.84 21.22
CA ILE A 86 32.82 -7.53 20.10
C ILE A 86 33.51 -6.56 19.14
N ALA A 87 33.00 -5.34 19.00
CA ALA A 87 33.62 -4.30 18.19
C ALA A 87 34.95 -3.79 18.78
N GLU A 88 35.18 -3.94 20.09
CA GLU A 88 36.49 -3.68 20.72
C GLU A 88 37.56 -4.67 20.19
N ASP A 89 37.21 -5.94 20.06
CA ASP A 89 38.11 -7.00 19.59
C ASP A 89 38.27 -7.01 18.06
N TYR A 90 37.28 -6.49 17.33
CA TYR A 90 37.22 -6.49 15.86
C TYR A 90 36.80 -5.11 15.33
N PRO A 91 37.75 -4.29 14.85
CA PRO A 91 37.45 -3.03 14.19
C PRO A 91 36.49 -3.17 13.01
N GLU A 92 35.86 -2.06 12.61
CA GLU A 92 34.81 -2.05 11.59
C GLU A 92 35.30 -2.68 10.26
N GLY A 93 34.63 -3.76 9.83
CA GLY A 93 34.98 -4.50 8.61
C GLY A 93 35.98 -5.63 8.78
N GLU A 94 36.58 -5.81 9.96
CA GLU A 94 37.59 -6.85 10.21
C GLU A 94 37.01 -8.14 10.82
N MET A 95 35.74 -8.12 11.26
CA MET A 95 35.08 -9.29 11.84
C MET A 95 34.87 -10.42 10.81
N PRO A 96 35.38 -11.64 11.06
CA PRO A 96 35.13 -12.78 10.18
C PRO A 96 33.64 -13.09 10.03
N ASP A 97 33.20 -13.45 8.81
CA ASP A 97 31.78 -13.68 8.52
C ASP A 97 31.14 -14.75 9.39
N ALA A 98 31.84 -15.85 9.67
CA ALA A 98 31.34 -16.92 10.53
C ALA A 98 31.13 -16.46 11.98
N LEU A 99 31.95 -15.51 12.47
CA LEU A 99 31.78 -14.91 13.78
C LEU A 99 30.58 -13.95 13.76
N ARG A 100 30.52 -13.08 12.75
CA ARG A 100 29.42 -12.13 12.51
C ARG A 100 28.07 -12.80 12.47
N GLU A 101 27.96 -13.92 11.75
CA GLU A 101 26.73 -14.70 11.61
C GLU A 101 26.24 -15.26 12.95
N LYS A 102 27.16 -15.62 13.85
CA LYS A 102 26.82 -16.21 15.15
C LYS A 102 26.55 -15.16 16.23
N THR A 103 27.15 -13.97 16.12
CA THR A 103 27.14 -12.98 17.21
C THR A 103 26.33 -11.73 16.88
N THR A 104 26.67 -10.99 15.84
CA THR A 104 26.09 -9.66 15.56
C THR A 104 24.92 -9.72 14.59
N ALA A 105 24.92 -10.63 13.61
CA ALA A 105 23.81 -10.80 12.67
C ALA A 105 22.46 -11.08 13.36
N PRO A 106 22.38 -11.95 14.40
CA PRO A 106 21.13 -12.18 15.12
C PRO A 106 20.56 -10.93 15.78
N LEU A 107 21.42 -10.00 16.18
CA LEU A 107 21.08 -8.74 16.86
C LEU A 107 20.78 -7.60 15.89
N SER A 108 21.09 -7.76 14.61
CA SER A 108 20.95 -6.71 13.60
C SER A 108 19.57 -6.05 13.52
N PRO A 109 18.43 -6.76 13.69
CA PRO A 109 17.13 -6.09 13.69
C PRO A 109 16.96 -5.11 14.86
N LEU A 110 17.53 -5.41 16.03
CA LEU A 110 17.46 -4.56 17.21
C LEU A 110 18.39 -3.34 17.10
N LEU A 111 19.64 -3.58 16.67
CA LEU A 111 20.65 -2.53 16.45
C LEU A 111 20.21 -1.54 15.38
N ARG A 112 19.46 -2.02 14.38
CA ARG A 112 18.84 -1.20 13.35
C ARG A 112 17.86 -0.17 13.95
N LEU A 113 17.03 -0.57 14.91
CA LEU A 113 16.07 0.35 15.56
C LEU A 113 16.77 1.48 16.30
N LEU A 114 17.85 1.16 17.01
CA LEU A 114 18.69 2.13 17.68
C LEU A 114 19.29 3.11 16.66
N SER A 115 19.91 2.60 15.60
CA SER A 115 20.47 3.43 14.52
C SER A 115 19.46 4.41 13.92
N TYR A 116 18.23 3.96 13.64
CA TYR A 116 17.19 4.86 13.09
C TYR A 116 16.67 5.89 14.09
N THR A 117 16.63 5.54 15.37
CA THR A 117 16.10 6.44 16.39
C THR A 117 17.15 7.47 16.83
N TYR A 118 18.44 7.11 16.86
CA TYR A 118 19.50 8.03 17.26
C TYR A 118 20.20 8.71 16.07
N GLU A 119 20.02 8.24 14.83
CA GLU A 119 20.71 8.73 13.62
C GLU A 119 22.24 8.73 13.71
N THR A 120 22.78 7.92 14.61
CA THR A 120 24.21 7.69 14.80
C THR A 120 24.45 6.24 15.15
N ARG A 121 25.68 5.77 14.92
CA ARG A 121 26.16 4.46 15.37
C ARG A 121 26.84 4.53 16.74
N ASP A 122 27.24 5.73 17.16
CA ASP A 122 27.89 5.98 18.44
C ASP A 122 26.83 6.27 19.51
N ILE A 123 26.24 5.20 20.06
CA ILE A 123 25.16 5.24 21.04
C ILE A 123 25.71 4.65 22.33
N SER A 124 25.57 5.34 23.46
CA SER A 124 25.94 4.75 24.75
C SER A 124 24.93 3.68 25.17
N VAL A 125 25.40 2.66 25.89
CA VAL A 125 24.55 1.60 26.46
C VAL A 125 23.42 2.19 27.30
N ASP A 126 23.72 3.19 28.14
CA ASP A 126 22.73 3.90 28.96
C ASP A 126 21.67 4.62 28.11
N ALA A 127 22.05 5.20 26.96
CA ALA A 127 21.11 5.85 26.07
C ALA A 127 20.14 4.85 25.42
N ALA A 128 20.54 3.59 25.20
CA ALA A 128 19.65 2.56 24.66
C ALA A 128 18.46 2.26 25.60
N ALA A 129 18.64 2.41 26.92
CA ALA A 129 17.56 2.24 27.89
C ALA A 129 16.43 3.27 27.72
N ASP A 130 16.77 4.47 27.24
CA ASP A 130 15.83 5.56 27.00
C ASP A 130 15.21 5.55 25.58
N PHE A 131 15.37 4.47 24.81
CA PHE A 131 14.93 4.34 23.42
C PHE A 131 13.51 4.87 23.15
N TYR A 132 12.52 4.44 23.95
CA TYR A 132 11.12 4.86 23.74
C TYR A 132 10.90 6.34 24.05
N ARG A 133 11.61 6.90 25.02
CA ARG A 133 11.59 8.33 25.34
C ARG A 133 12.22 9.14 24.20
N GLN A 134 13.35 8.69 23.68
CA GLN A 134 14.01 9.33 22.54
C GLN A 134 13.11 9.31 21.30
N ARG A 135 12.45 8.18 21.02
CA ARG A 135 11.46 8.09 19.95
C ARG A 135 10.35 9.13 20.09
N GLU A 136 9.76 9.26 21.28
CA GLU A 136 8.70 10.25 21.53
C GLU A 136 9.21 11.69 21.35
N ALA A 137 10.42 11.99 21.82
CA ALA A 137 11.05 13.30 21.63
C ALA A 137 11.21 13.64 20.14
N ARG A 138 11.63 12.67 19.32
CA ARG A 138 11.76 12.83 17.86
C ARG A 138 10.43 13.09 17.17
N ILE A 139 9.41 12.30 17.48
CA ILE A 139 8.06 12.49 16.93
C ILE A 139 7.57 13.90 17.23
N ASN A 140 7.69 14.35 18.48
CA ASN A 140 7.27 15.68 18.90
C ASN A 140 8.08 16.79 18.20
N ALA A 141 9.39 16.61 18.04
CA ALA A 141 10.24 17.56 17.31
C ALA A 141 9.83 17.67 15.83
N SER A 142 9.66 16.54 15.14
CA SER A 142 9.26 16.50 13.73
C SER A 142 7.88 17.13 13.50
N ILE A 143 6.90 16.87 14.36
CA ILE A 143 5.56 17.49 14.25
C ILE A 143 5.64 19.00 14.47
N LYS A 144 6.43 19.46 15.45
CA LYS A 144 6.58 20.88 15.74
C LYS A 144 7.27 21.63 14.60
N GLU A 145 8.21 20.98 13.93
CA GLU A 145 8.89 21.49 12.75
C GLU A 145 7.94 21.56 11.54
N GLN A 146 7.19 20.49 11.27
CA GLN A 146 6.29 20.43 10.12
C GLN A 146 5.04 21.31 10.26
N TYR A 147 4.55 21.50 11.49
CA TYR A 147 3.34 22.27 11.80
C TYR A 147 3.59 23.32 12.91
N PRO A 148 4.38 24.37 12.62
CA PRO A 148 4.71 25.39 13.61
C PRO A 148 3.43 26.12 14.04
N GLY A 149 3.18 26.16 15.35
CA GLY A 149 2.03 26.88 15.91
C GLY A 149 0.67 26.18 15.80
N SER A 150 0.61 24.89 15.40
CA SER A 150 -0.64 24.11 15.40
C SER A 150 -0.73 23.14 16.59
N PRO A 151 -1.28 23.57 17.75
CA PRO A 151 -1.46 22.68 18.90
C PRO A 151 -2.46 21.56 18.61
N ALA A 152 -3.41 21.77 17.70
CA ALA A 152 -4.38 20.77 17.30
C ALA A 152 -3.71 19.55 16.63
N VAL A 153 -2.77 19.77 15.70
CA VAL A 153 -2.00 18.69 15.04
C VAL A 153 -1.12 17.96 16.06
N GLN A 154 -0.44 18.69 16.95
CA GLN A 154 0.38 18.09 18.00
C GLN A 154 -0.44 17.19 18.92
N ASN A 155 -1.62 17.65 19.36
CA ASN A 155 -2.52 16.83 20.18
C ASN A 155 -3.07 15.62 19.41
N ALA A 156 -3.45 15.79 18.15
CA ALA A 156 -3.94 14.69 17.32
C ALA A 156 -2.88 13.60 17.13
N ALA A 157 -1.66 13.99 16.78
CA ALA A 157 -0.53 13.08 16.62
C ALA A 157 -0.16 12.37 17.92
N LYS A 158 -0.14 13.10 19.05
CA LYS A 158 0.08 12.51 20.38
C LYS A 158 -0.99 11.47 20.72
N ASN A 159 -2.26 11.77 20.48
CA ASN A 159 -3.38 10.86 20.72
C ASN A 159 -3.31 9.58 19.88
N ILE A 160 -2.83 9.68 18.64
CA ILE A 160 -2.62 8.51 17.76
C ILE A 160 -1.42 7.71 18.27
N ASN A 161 -0.30 8.37 18.55
CA ASN A 161 0.94 7.73 19.01
C ASN A 161 0.77 7.00 20.35
N GLN A 162 -0.07 7.51 21.26
CA GLN A 162 -0.38 6.84 22.54
C GLN A 162 -1.06 5.47 22.38
N ARG A 163 -1.61 5.17 21.21
CA ARG A 163 -2.22 3.87 20.90
C ARG A 163 -1.22 2.87 20.33
N VAL A 164 0.01 3.30 20.04
CA VAL A 164 1.07 2.40 19.58
C VAL A 164 1.49 1.53 20.76
N GLU A 165 1.34 0.22 20.61
CA GLU A 165 1.74 -0.75 21.63
C GLU A 165 3.25 -0.69 21.87
N THR A 166 3.64 -0.51 23.14
CA THR A 166 5.03 -0.57 23.58
C THR A 166 5.15 -1.56 24.75
N PRO A 167 6.24 -2.35 24.84
CA PRO A 167 7.34 -2.43 23.87
C PRO A 167 6.91 -3.00 22.52
N PHE A 168 7.60 -2.62 21.44
CA PHE A 168 7.34 -3.17 20.12
C PHE A 168 7.53 -4.69 20.10
N TYR A 169 6.84 -5.36 19.18
CA TYR A 169 7.01 -6.78 18.94
C TYR A 169 7.76 -6.98 17.62
N TYR A 170 8.86 -7.73 17.64
CA TYR A 170 9.60 -8.09 16.43
C TYR A 170 9.42 -9.58 16.11
N ALA A 171 9.21 -9.88 14.82
CA ALA A 171 9.33 -11.21 14.25
C ALA A 171 9.66 -11.05 12.77
N TYR A 172 10.64 -11.79 12.27
CA TYR A 172 10.99 -11.72 10.86
C TYR A 172 9.86 -12.26 9.99
N GLY A 173 9.59 -11.61 8.87
CA GLY A 173 8.64 -12.11 7.88
C GLY A 173 8.49 -11.22 6.66
N TYR A 174 7.28 -11.16 6.09
CA TYR A 174 6.98 -10.33 4.91
C TYR A 174 7.36 -8.86 5.11
N GLY A 175 7.22 -8.36 6.34
CA GLY A 175 7.64 -7.02 6.73
C GLY A 175 9.16 -6.84 6.80
N ASP A 176 9.99 -7.79 6.38
CA ASP A 176 11.45 -7.64 6.30
C ASP A 176 11.96 -7.70 4.84
N SER A 177 11.09 -7.94 3.86
CA SER A 177 11.40 -7.95 2.41
C SER A 177 10.66 -6.85 1.65
N ASP A 178 10.96 -6.63 0.37
CA ASP A 178 10.31 -5.61 -0.48
C ASP A 178 8.81 -5.91 -0.79
N GLY A 179 8.23 -6.92 -0.15
CA GLY A 179 6.84 -7.34 -0.35
C GLY A 179 5.81 -6.21 -0.21
N PRO A 180 5.86 -5.34 0.82
CA PRO A 180 4.92 -4.22 0.95
C PRO A 180 4.94 -3.27 -0.25
N GLU A 181 6.12 -2.93 -0.76
CA GLU A 181 6.31 -2.00 -1.87
C GLU A 181 5.78 -2.61 -3.19
N PHE A 182 6.02 -3.91 -3.41
CA PHE A 182 5.47 -4.64 -4.56
C PHE A 182 3.95 -4.88 -4.46
N LEU A 183 3.36 -4.93 -3.25
CA LEU A 183 1.91 -4.94 -3.08
C LEU A 183 1.27 -3.63 -3.57
N VAL A 184 1.87 -2.49 -3.22
CA VAL A 184 1.41 -1.17 -3.71
C VAL A 184 1.48 -1.14 -5.24
N PHE A 185 2.58 -1.66 -5.81
CA PHE A 185 2.73 -1.74 -7.26
C PHE A 185 1.70 -2.67 -7.92
N LEU A 186 1.37 -3.81 -7.30
CA LEU A 186 0.29 -4.69 -7.76
C LEU A 186 -1.05 -3.94 -7.79
N LEU A 187 -1.41 -3.26 -6.70
CA LEU A 187 -2.65 -2.48 -6.61
C LEU A 187 -2.72 -1.37 -7.66
N PHE A 188 -1.62 -0.69 -7.92
CA PHE A 188 -1.51 0.30 -8.98
C PHE A 188 -1.83 -0.30 -10.36
N VAL A 189 -1.24 -1.44 -10.71
CA VAL A 189 -1.50 -2.12 -11.99
C VAL A 189 -2.95 -2.60 -12.08
N LEU A 190 -3.53 -3.08 -11.00
CA LEU A 190 -4.94 -3.48 -10.96
C LEU A 190 -5.89 -2.30 -11.14
N VAL A 191 -5.58 -1.14 -10.56
CA VAL A 191 -6.32 0.12 -10.79
C VAL A 191 -6.24 0.53 -12.26
N PHE A 192 -5.05 0.44 -12.87
CA PHE A 192 -4.85 0.72 -14.29
C PHE A 192 -5.67 -0.23 -15.17
N PHE A 193 -5.59 -1.55 -14.97
CA PHE A 193 -6.36 -2.52 -15.74
C PHE A 193 -7.86 -2.40 -15.51
N GLY A 194 -8.30 -2.18 -14.27
CA GLY A 194 -9.71 -1.92 -13.96
C GLY A 194 -10.24 -0.70 -14.70
N THR A 195 -9.43 0.36 -14.82
CA THR A 195 -9.76 1.56 -15.58
C THR A 195 -9.92 1.27 -17.07
N VAL A 196 -8.99 0.51 -17.67
CA VAL A 196 -9.07 0.11 -19.09
C VAL A 196 -10.27 -0.79 -19.36
N ILE A 197 -10.63 -1.67 -18.43
CA ILE A 197 -11.84 -2.52 -18.51
C ILE A 197 -13.12 -1.68 -18.44
N ALA A 198 -13.16 -0.69 -17.55
CA ALA A 198 -14.35 0.13 -17.30
C ALA A 198 -14.59 1.20 -18.37
N ALA A 199 -13.53 1.77 -18.92
CA ALA A 199 -13.60 2.90 -19.85
C ALA A 199 -14.42 2.64 -21.14
N PRO A 200 -14.44 1.46 -21.78
CA PRO A 200 -15.24 1.24 -22.98
C PRO A 200 -16.72 0.89 -22.71
N VAL A 201 -17.11 0.57 -21.48
CA VAL A 201 -18.40 -0.11 -21.15
C VAL A 201 -19.66 0.60 -21.65
N PHE A 202 -19.69 1.94 -21.66
CA PHE A 202 -20.79 2.70 -22.26
C PHE A 202 -20.50 3.08 -23.71
N SER A 203 -19.31 3.60 -23.96
CA SER A 203 -18.90 4.10 -25.27
C SER A 203 -18.89 3.06 -26.40
N GLU A 204 -18.68 1.77 -26.11
CA GLU A 204 -18.67 0.69 -27.09
C GLU A 204 -20.09 0.40 -27.63
N ASP A 205 -21.09 0.43 -26.74
CA ASP A 205 -22.49 0.27 -27.12
C ASP A 205 -23.01 1.51 -27.88
N TYR A 206 -22.48 2.71 -27.59
CA TYR A 206 -22.80 3.91 -28.37
C TYR A 206 -22.22 3.87 -29.78
N HIS A 207 -20.96 3.43 -29.90
CA HIS A 207 -20.28 3.34 -31.20
C HIS A 207 -20.91 2.31 -32.13
N SER A 208 -21.40 1.20 -31.59
CA SER A 208 -22.09 0.15 -32.35
C SER A 208 -23.59 0.41 -32.56
N GLN A 209 -24.14 1.51 -32.02
CA GLN A 209 -25.58 1.81 -31.98
C GLN A 209 -26.44 0.74 -31.28
N ALA A 210 -25.80 -0.24 -30.62
CA ALA A 210 -26.50 -1.27 -29.86
C ALA A 210 -27.27 -0.67 -28.67
N ASP A 211 -26.78 0.44 -28.12
CA ASP A 211 -27.42 1.12 -26.99
C ASP A 211 -28.83 1.65 -27.33
N ASP A 212 -29.05 2.13 -28.56
CA ASP A 212 -30.36 2.64 -29.00
C ASP A 212 -31.42 1.53 -29.00
N ILE A 213 -31.04 0.32 -29.45
CA ILE A 213 -31.90 -0.87 -29.42
C ILE A 213 -32.14 -1.31 -27.97
N GLN A 214 -31.07 -1.39 -27.17
CA GLN A 214 -31.14 -1.88 -25.79
C GLN A 214 -32.01 -0.99 -24.89
N ARG A 215 -32.03 0.33 -25.13
CA ARG A 215 -32.86 1.29 -24.38
C ARG A 215 -34.35 1.17 -24.69
N CYS A 216 -34.71 0.77 -25.91
CA CYS A 216 -36.10 0.52 -26.30
C CYS A 216 -36.67 -0.78 -25.69
N CYS A 217 -35.80 -1.68 -25.19
CA CYS A 217 -36.22 -2.91 -24.54
C CYS A 217 -36.79 -2.67 -23.12
N ARG A 218 -37.59 -3.63 -22.64
CA ARG A 218 -38.26 -3.60 -21.31
C ARG A 218 -37.34 -3.24 -20.13
N TYR A 219 -36.04 -3.56 -20.21
CA TYR A 219 -35.07 -3.34 -19.15
C TYR A 219 -34.07 -2.19 -19.40
N GLY A 220 -34.25 -1.41 -20.47
CA GLY A 220 -33.42 -0.24 -20.82
C GLY A 220 -33.09 0.73 -19.66
N PRO A 221 -34.05 1.16 -18.82
CA PRO A 221 -33.75 2.11 -17.73
C PRO A 221 -32.87 1.54 -16.61
N GLN A 222 -32.72 0.22 -16.52
CA GLN A 222 -31.91 -0.49 -15.52
C GLN A 222 -30.49 -0.80 -16.03
N LEU A 223 -30.21 -0.54 -17.31
CA LEU A 223 -28.99 -1.00 -17.97
C LEU A 223 -27.74 -0.31 -17.43
N GLY A 224 -27.78 1.01 -17.24
CA GLY A 224 -26.65 1.75 -16.67
C GLY A 224 -26.28 1.30 -15.27
N THR A 225 -27.27 1.02 -14.42
CA THR A 225 -27.04 0.47 -13.07
C THR A 225 -26.50 -0.97 -13.12
N ALA A 226 -27.02 -1.79 -14.03
CA ALA A 226 -26.57 -3.18 -14.19
C ALA A 226 -25.11 -3.25 -14.67
N ARG A 227 -24.73 -2.41 -15.65
CA ARG A 227 -23.34 -2.28 -16.13
C ARG A 227 -22.39 -1.84 -15.02
N LEU A 228 -22.75 -0.81 -14.26
CA LEU A 228 -21.94 -0.34 -13.12
C LEU A 228 -21.70 -1.47 -12.10
N MET A 229 -22.76 -2.17 -11.69
CA MET A 229 -22.65 -3.27 -10.75
C MET A 229 -21.83 -4.44 -11.31
N ALA A 230 -21.99 -4.76 -12.60
CA ALA A 230 -21.22 -5.82 -13.25
C ALA A 230 -19.72 -5.51 -13.26
N VAL A 231 -19.35 -4.25 -13.56
CA VAL A 231 -17.95 -3.80 -13.49
C VAL A 231 -17.43 -3.87 -12.06
N TYR A 232 -18.18 -3.36 -11.07
CA TYR A 232 -17.76 -3.42 -9.66
C TYR A 232 -17.49 -4.84 -9.19
N VAL A 233 -18.40 -5.78 -9.47
CA VAL A 233 -18.22 -7.19 -9.09
C VAL A 233 -16.99 -7.79 -9.77
N LEU A 234 -16.78 -7.49 -11.06
CA LEU A 234 -15.64 -7.99 -11.81
C LEU A 234 -14.31 -7.49 -11.22
N VAL A 235 -14.18 -6.18 -11.01
CA VAL A 235 -12.92 -5.60 -10.50
C VAL A 235 -12.67 -5.97 -9.05
N LEU A 236 -13.72 -6.13 -8.23
CA LEU A 236 -13.61 -6.63 -6.86
C LEU A 236 -13.14 -8.08 -6.81
N LEU A 237 -13.68 -8.94 -7.68
CA LEU A 237 -13.23 -10.32 -7.81
C LEU A 237 -11.75 -10.35 -8.23
N LEU A 238 -11.39 -9.55 -9.24
CA LEU A 238 -10.03 -9.50 -9.76
C LEU A 238 -9.02 -9.08 -8.70
N VAL A 239 -9.28 -7.96 -8.00
CA VAL A 239 -8.36 -7.47 -6.95
C VAL A 239 -8.28 -8.47 -5.80
N THR A 240 -9.41 -9.02 -5.34
CA THR A 240 -9.44 -9.99 -4.23
C THR A 240 -8.64 -11.25 -4.56
N VAL A 241 -8.80 -11.79 -5.77
CA VAL A 241 -8.03 -12.96 -6.24
C VAL A 241 -6.55 -12.64 -6.33
N CYS A 242 -6.17 -11.52 -6.95
CA CYS A 242 -4.76 -11.15 -7.13
C CYS A 242 -4.08 -10.86 -5.77
N THR A 243 -4.67 -10.01 -4.92
CA THR A 243 -4.10 -9.72 -3.60
C THR A 243 -4.12 -10.96 -2.70
N GLY A 244 -5.12 -11.83 -2.84
CA GLY A 244 -5.20 -13.11 -2.12
C GLY A 244 -4.04 -14.03 -2.50
N ILE A 245 -3.80 -14.26 -3.79
CA ILE A 245 -2.65 -15.04 -4.28
C ILE A 245 -1.34 -14.43 -3.78
N TYR A 246 -1.18 -13.12 -3.92
CA TYR A 246 0.03 -12.40 -3.53
C TYR A 246 0.34 -12.57 -2.03
N LEU A 247 -0.61 -12.22 -1.17
CA LEU A 247 -0.44 -12.24 0.28
C LEU A 247 -0.32 -13.66 0.82
N LEU A 248 -1.11 -14.62 0.32
CA LEU A 248 -0.99 -16.02 0.74
C LEU A 248 0.38 -16.58 0.37
N SER A 249 0.86 -16.33 -0.85
CA SER A 249 2.14 -16.87 -1.32
C SER A 249 3.31 -16.30 -0.52
N LEU A 250 3.36 -14.98 -0.31
CA LEU A 250 4.47 -14.40 0.44
C LEU A 250 4.39 -14.70 1.94
N ASN A 251 3.22 -14.65 2.58
CA ASN A 251 3.15 -14.99 4.01
C ASN A 251 3.41 -16.47 4.29
N THR A 252 3.13 -17.37 3.34
CA THR A 252 3.54 -18.78 3.46
C THR A 252 5.04 -18.98 3.32
N VAL A 253 5.70 -18.24 2.42
CA VAL A 253 7.15 -18.31 2.22
C VAL A 253 7.92 -17.67 3.38
N PHE A 254 7.56 -16.45 3.77
CA PHE A 254 8.26 -15.69 4.81
C PHE A 254 7.86 -16.09 6.23
N GLY A 255 6.68 -16.68 6.40
CA GLY A 255 6.12 -17.05 7.70
C GLY A 255 5.09 -16.05 8.20
N TRP A 256 4.00 -16.58 8.77
CA TRP A 256 2.85 -15.81 9.24
C TRP A 256 3.11 -15.05 10.55
N GLU A 257 4.18 -15.39 11.27
CA GLU A 257 4.53 -14.74 12.54
C GLU A 257 4.89 -13.26 12.36
N GLY A 258 5.55 -12.92 11.25
CA GLY A 258 5.91 -11.54 10.92
C GLY A 258 4.72 -10.59 10.78
N LEU A 259 3.49 -11.10 10.57
CA LEU A 259 2.28 -10.26 10.56
C LEU A 259 1.98 -9.62 11.91
N LYS A 260 2.47 -10.21 13.00
CA LYS A 260 2.32 -9.70 14.37
C LYS A 260 3.37 -8.66 14.72
N ALA A 261 4.42 -8.50 13.90
CA ALA A 261 5.44 -7.49 14.14
C ALA A 261 4.82 -6.08 14.15
N SER A 262 5.26 -5.24 15.09
CA SER A 262 4.87 -3.83 15.13
C SER A 262 5.41 -3.13 13.88
N LEU A 263 4.62 -2.25 13.27
CA LEU A 263 5.05 -1.54 12.06
C LEU A 263 6.40 -0.82 12.23
N GLN A 264 6.62 -0.28 13.41
CA GLN A 264 7.79 0.51 13.80
C GLN A 264 9.09 -0.30 13.72
N THR A 265 9.04 -1.64 13.69
CA THR A 265 10.24 -2.47 13.62
C THR A 265 10.79 -2.62 12.21
N ARG A 266 10.04 -2.24 11.15
CA ARG A 266 10.48 -2.45 9.77
C ARG A 266 11.60 -1.49 9.37
N TYR A 267 11.33 -0.19 9.29
CA TYR A 267 12.34 0.86 9.00
C TYR A 267 11.86 2.26 9.47
N PHE A 268 10.84 2.33 10.32
CA PHE A 268 10.10 3.56 10.60
C PHE A 268 9.82 3.69 12.09
N THR A 269 10.87 3.77 12.91
CA THR A 269 10.70 3.82 14.37
C THR A 269 9.83 5.01 14.79
N THR A 270 9.88 6.12 14.07
CA THR A 270 9.06 7.33 14.32
C THR A 270 7.62 7.22 13.82
N ALA A 271 7.23 6.16 13.10
CA ALA A 271 5.87 6.03 12.61
C ALA A 271 4.86 5.95 13.77
N ILE A 272 3.82 6.78 13.71
CA ILE A 272 2.79 6.86 14.77
C ILE A 272 1.62 5.91 14.57
N THR A 273 1.60 5.16 13.46
CA THR A 273 0.52 4.25 13.09
C THR A 273 0.41 3.09 14.09
N PRO A 274 -0.71 2.96 14.83
CA PRO A 274 -0.90 1.93 15.85
C PRO A 274 -1.38 0.61 15.23
N MET A 275 -0.56 0.02 14.37
CA MET A 275 -0.89 -1.22 13.67
C MET A 275 0.32 -2.17 13.63
N THR A 276 0.01 -3.46 13.55
CA THR A 276 0.99 -4.47 13.14
C THR A 276 1.20 -4.44 11.63
N ILE A 277 2.24 -5.11 11.17
CA ILE A 277 2.53 -5.32 9.74
C ILE A 277 1.33 -5.95 9.01
N GLY A 278 0.63 -6.91 9.62
CA GLY A 278 -0.60 -7.47 9.06
C GLY A 278 -1.77 -6.47 9.00
N GLY A 279 -1.90 -5.61 10.00
CA GLY A 279 -2.89 -4.53 10.01
C GLY A 279 -2.66 -3.54 8.86
N VAL A 280 -1.41 -3.11 8.65
CA VAL A 280 -1.04 -2.21 7.55
C VAL A 280 -1.28 -2.85 6.19
N MET A 281 -0.96 -4.14 6.01
CA MET A 281 -1.29 -4.84 4.77
C MET A 281 -2.79 -4.87 4.48
N GLY A 282 -3.59 -5.25 5.48
CA GLY A 282 -5.05 -5.29 5.34
C GLY A 282 -5.62 -3.91 5.01
N ALA A 283 -5.16 -2.87 5.69
CA ALA A 283 -5.56 -1.49 5.43
C ALA A 283 -5.13 -1.02 4.03
N THR A 284 -3.94 -1.42 3.57
CA THR A 284 -3.43 -1.09 2.23
C THR A 284 -4.27 -1.76 1.14
N VAL A 285 -4.64 -3.03 1.29
CA VAL A 285 -5.56 -3.72 0.36
C VAL A 285 -6.93 -3.05 0.36
N LEU A 286 -7.48 -2.71 1.52
CA LEU A 286 -8.75 -1.99 1.62
C LEU A 286 -8.70 -0.65 0.89
N SER A 287 -7.64 0.13 1.11
CA SER A 287 -7.42 1.41 0.41
C SER A 287 -7.29 1.20 -1.10
N GLY A 288 -6.57 0.17 -1.53
CA GLY A 288 -6.45 -0.21 -2.94
C GLY A 288 -7.79 -0.55 -3.57
N ILE A 289 -8.67 -1.26 -2.86
CA ILE A 289 -10.04 -1.57 -3.30
C ILE A 289 -10.87 -0.30 -3.45
N LEU A 290 -10.84 0.61 -2.47
CA LEU A 290 -11.59 1.86 -2.53
C LEU A 290 -11.10 2.75 -3.68
N THR A 291 -9.77 2.85 -3.85
CA THR A 291 -9.12 3.60 -4.92
C THR A 291 -9.47 3.02 -6.30
N LEU A 292 -9.46 1.69 -6.44
CA LEU A 292 -9.90 0.98 -7.65
C LEU A 292 -11.35 1.30 -7.98
N LEU A 293 -12.26 1.19 -7.01
CA LEU A 293 -13.67 1.50 -7.21
C LEU A 293 -13.88 2.98 -7.58
N ALA A 294 -13.20 3.92 -6.93
CA ALA A 294 -13.29 5.34 -7.24
C ALA A 294 -12.80 5.64 -8.67
N THR A 295 -11.65 5.09 -9.05
CA THR A 295 -11.07 5.26 -10.40
C THR A 295 -11.95 4.64 -11.48
N VAL A 296 -12.46 3.43 -11.25
CA VAL A 296 -13.40 2.76 -12.17
C VAL A 296 -14.70 3.53 -12.30
N SER A 297 -15.21 4.11 -11.22
CA SER A 297 -16.40 4.97 -11.23
C SER A 297 -16.16 6.22 -12.08
N CYS A 298 -14.99 6.84 -11.93
CA CYS A 298 -14.57 7.98 -12.75
C CYS A 298 -14.46 7.60 -14.24
N ALA A 299 -13.84 6.46 -14.55
CA ALA A 299 -13.75 5.94 -15.92
C ALA A 299 -15.12 5.65 -16.54
N MET A 300 -16.06 5.10 -15.76
CA MET A 300 -17.45 4.89 -16.18
C MET A 300 -18.18 6.21 -16.45
N LEU A 301 -17.91 7.26 -15.65
CA LEU A 301 -18.44 8.60 -15.90
C LEU A 301 -17.92 9.17 -17.22
N VAL A 302 -16.62 9.07 -17.48
CA VAL A 302 -16.00 9.48 -18.76
C VAL A 302 -16.60 8.67 -19.91
N SER A 303 -16.67 7.35 -19.78
CA SER A 303 -17.29 6.43 -20.75
C SER A 303 -18.71 6.84 -21.11
N SER A 304 -19.52 7.20 -20.12
CA SER A 304 -20.91 7.63 -20.32
C SER A 304 -21.05 8.94 -21.09
N ARG A 305 -19.97 9.71 -21.28
CA ARG A 305 -19.96 11.00 -21.99
C ARG A 305 -19.28 10.91 -23.36
N CYS A 306 -18.48 9.87 -23.60
CA CYS A 306 -17.74 9.68 -24.83
C CYS A 306 -18.51 8.78 -25.80
N LYS A 307 -18.64 9.20 -27.07
CA LYS A 307 -19.26 8.39 -28.13
C LYS A 307 -18.32 7.35 -28.76
N VAL A 308 -17.02 7.51 -28.55
CA VAL A 308 -15.97 6.68 -29.15
C VAL A 308 -15.17 5.98 -28.05
N PRO A 309 -15.00 4.64 -28.10
CA PRO A 309 -14.30 3.88 -27.06
C PRO A 309 -12.85 4.30 -26.86
N VAL A 310 -12.14 4.57 -27.96
CA VAL A 310 -10.73 5.00 -27.91
C VAL A 310 -10.59 6.30 -27.12
N ALA A 311 -11.46 7.28 -27.38
CA ALA A 311 -11.46 8.55 -26.65
C ALA A 311 -11.78 8.36 -25.16
N ALA A 312 -12.73 7.47 -24.84
CA ALA A 312 -13.08 7.15 -23.46
C ALA A 312 -11.90 6.53 -22.69
N VAL A 313 -11.21 5.56 -23.31
CA VAL A 313 -10.04 4.89 -22.72
C VAL A 313 -8.90 5.88 -22.54
N SER A 314 -8.54 6.66 -23.57
CA SER A 314 -7.47 7.65 -23.48
C SER A 314 -7.71 8.67 -22.37
N ALA A 315 -8.91 9.25 -22.30
CA ALA A 315 -9.25 10.22 -21.27
C ALA A 315 -9.22 9.60 -19.86
N SER A 316 -9.77 8.39 -19.70
CA SER A 316 -9.79 7.70 -18.40
C SER A 316 -8.38 7.35 -17.92
N VAL A 317 -7.50 6.90 -18.83
CA VAL A 317 -6.10 6.60 -18.51
C VAL A 317 -5.34 7.86 -18.10
N VAL A 318 -5.51 8.99 -18.81
CA VAL A 318 -4.88 10.26 -18.44
C VAL A 318 -5.31 10.70 -17.04
N ILE A 319 -6.60 10.60 -16.72
CA ILE A 319 -7.13 10.94 -15.39
C ILE A 319 -6.56 10.00 -14.32
N ALA A 320 -6.53 8.69 -14.58
CA ALA A 320 -6.00 7.70 -13.66
C ALA A 320 -4.49 7.84 -13.40
N LEU A 321 -3.72 8.38 -14.35
CA LEU A 321 -2.29 8.62 -14.19
C LEU A 321 -1.95 10.01 -13.64
N LEU A 322 -2.93 10.91 -13.49
CA LEU A 322 -2.71 12.28 -13.02
C LEU A 322 -1.95 12.35 -11.68
N PRO A 323 -2.28 11.54 -10.65
CA PRO A 323 -1.54 11.57 -9.38
C PRO A 323 -0.07 11.18 -9.53
N VAL A 324 0.22 10.24 -10.44
CA VAL A 324 1.57 9.80 -10.72
C VAL A 324 2.37 10.95 -11.34
N PHE A 325 1.80 11.67 -12.30
CA PHE A 325 2.44 12.85 -12.88
C PHE A 325 2.70 13.95 -11.84
N PHE A 326 1.76 14.19 -10.91
CA PHE A 326 1.95 15.18 -9.85
C PHE A 326 3.08 14.79 -8.89
N SER A 327 3.19 13.51 -8.56
CA SER A 327 4.30 13.01 -7.76
C SER A 327 5.65 13.17 -8.48
N PHE A 328 5.74 12.82 -9.77
CA PHE A 328 6.96 13.01 -10.56
C PHE A 328 7.41 14.48 -10.65
N LEU A 329 6.46 15.40 -10.77
CA LEU A 329 6.74 16.83 -10.83
C LEU A 329 7.03 17.45 -9.46
N HIS A 330 7.09 16.65 -8.39
CA HIS A 330 7.24 17.10 -7.01
C HIS A 330 6.23 18.18 -6.63
N ILE A 331 5.03 18.16 -7.24
CA ILE A 331 3.87 18.97 -6.85
C ILE A 331 3.21 18.26 -5.63
N GLU A 332 4.03 17.77 -4.70
CA GLU A 332 3.63 16.95 -3.56
C GLU A 332 3.17 17.77 -2.35
N GLU A 333 3.01 19.08 -2.50
CA GLU A 333 2.66 19.95 -1.36
C GLU A 333 1.18 19.92 -0.94
N SER A 334 0.33 19.10 -1.56
CA SER A 334 -1.12 19.28 -1.36
C SER A 334 -1.89 18.00 -1.10
N VAL A 335 -2.76 18.13 -0.09
CA VAL A 335 -3.99 17.36 0.15
C VAL A 335 -4.81 17.20 -1.13
N LEU A 336 -4.70 18.16 -2.06
CA LEU A 336 -5.32 18.15 -3.38
C LEU A 336 -4.90 16.93 -4.21
N SER A 337 -3.65 16.47 -4.07
CA SER A 337 -3.21 15.22 -4.70
C SER A 337 -3.99 14.00 -4.19
N SER A 338 -4.44 14.02 -2.93
CA SER A 338 -5.20 12.95 -2.30
C SER A 338 -6.70 12.96 -2.65
N LEU A 339 -7.18 14.01 -3.33
CA LEU A 339 -8.55 14.12 -3.88
C LEU A 339 -8.68 13.49 -5.29
N LEU A 340 -7.60 12.94 -5.82
CA LEU A 340 -7.62 12.29 -7.12
C LEU A 340 -7.94 10.80 -6.96
N PRO A 341 -8.77 10.21 -7.85
CA PRO A 341 -9.36 8.90 -7.64
C PRO A 341 -8.36 7.73 -7.59
N SER A 342 -7.16 7.92 -8.13
CA SER A 342 -6.07 6.92 -8.12
C SER A 342 -4.94 7.24 -7.14
N ALA A 343 -5.07 8.27 -6.32
CA ALA A 343 -4.00 8.74 -5.43
C ALA A 343 -3.60 7.71 -4.36
N GLY A 344 -4.54 6.87 -3.92
CA GLY A 344 -4.30 5.91 -2.83
C GLY A 344 -3.28 4.82 -3.15
N VAL A 345 -2.96 4.57 -4.43
CA VAL A 345 -2.04 3.51 -4.88
C VAL A 345 -0.72 4.03 -5.47
N VAL A 346 -0.43 5.32 -5.37
CA VAL A 346 0.85 5.90 -5.84
C VAL A 346 2.00 5.43 -4.94
N SER A 347 3.11 4.93 -5.50
CA SER A 347 4.18 4.33 -4.69
C SER A 347 4.88 5.29 -3.71
N SER A 348 4.97 6.57 -4.05
CA SER A 348 5.67 7.63 -3.30
C SER A 348 4.79 8.41 -2.32
N SER A 349 3.48 8.43 -2.55
CA SER A 349 2.54 9.28 -1.79
C SER A 349 1.21 8.61 -1.48
N GLY A 350 1.05 7.34 -1.86
CA GLY A 350 -0.15 6.55 -1.63
C GLY A 350 -0.30 6.09 -0.18
N PHE A 351 -1.38 5.36 0.08
CA PHE A 351 -1.86 5.07 1.42
C PHE A 351 -0.85 4.30 2.29
N TYR A 352 -0.11 3.35 1.71
CA TYR A 352 0.95 2.64 2.44
C TYR A 352 2.00 3.61 2.98
N GLN A 353 2.49 4.53 2.14
CA GLN A 353 3.48 5.54 2.58
C GLN A 353 2.90 6.49 3.62
N MET A 354 1.63 6.87 3.50
CA MET A 354 0.94 7.67 4.51
C MET A 354 0.84 6.94 5.87
N LEU A 355 0.83 5.61 5.90
CA LEU A 355 0.85 4.83 7.14
C LEU A 355 2.27 4.59 7.68
N THR A 356 3.30 4.64 6.84
CA THR A 356 4.69 4.37 7.22
C THR A 356 5.48 5.67 7.37
N GLU A 357 6.23 6.05 6.34
CA GLU A 357 7.16 7.18 6.29
C GLU A 357 6.46 8.52 6.53
N LYS A 358 5.27 8.69 5.93
CA LYS A 358 4.48 9.93 5.95
C LYS A 358 3.39 9.92 7.03
N SER A 359 3.53 9.08 8.06
CA SER A 359 2.53 8.96 9.13
C SER A 359 2.37 10.20 10.01
N LEU A 360 3.33 11.13 9.98
CA LEU A 360 3.25 12.42 10.68
C LEU A 360 2.48 13.49 9.90
N GLU A 361 2.01 13.21 8.69
CA GLU A 361 1.28 14.18 7.89
C GLU A 361 -0.21 14.24 8.24
N PHE A 362 -0.71 15.46 8.39
CA PHE A 362 -2.10 15.79 8.69
C PHE A 362 -2.67 16.75 7.65
N PHE A 363 -3.94 16.53 7.33
CA PHE A 363 -4.76 17.55 6.71
C PHE A 363 -5.15 18.58 7.78
N ASN A 364 -4.69 19.81 7.60
CA ASN A 364 -5.00 20.93 8.49
C ASN A 364 -5.67 22.04 7.69
N ALA A 365 -6.99 22.21 7.87
CA ALA A 365 -7.78 23.25 7.24
C ALA A 365 -8.59 24.01 8.30
N GLY A 366 -7.99 25.08 8.84
CA GLY A 366 -8.60 25.85 9.93
C GLY A 366 -8.75 24.99 11.20
N ASP A 367 -10.00 24.81 11.64
CA ASP A 367 -10.31 24.00 12.82
C ASP A 367 -10.35 22.48 12.54
N LEU A 368 -10.34 22.06 11.27
CA LEU A 368 -10.39 20.66 10.88
C LEU A 368 -8.97 20.09 10.77
N VAL A 369 -8.60 19.26 11.75
CA VAL A 369 -7.38 18.44 11.72
C VAL A 369 -7.76 16.99 11.51
N LEU A 370 -7.35 16.42 10.38
CA LEU A 370 -7.61 15.04 10.02
C LEU A 370 -6.31 14.32 9.66
N TRP A 371 -6.10 13.13 10.20
CA TRP A 371 -4.94 12.33 9.84
C TRP A 371 -4.98 11.94 8.37
N ARG A 372 -3.88 12.13 7.62
CA ARG A 372 -3.86 12.01 6.15
C ARG A 372 -4.35 10.65 5.64
N PRO A 373 -3.96 9.49 6.23
CA PRO A 373 -4.53 8.18 5.85
C PRO A 373 -6.06 8.14 5.94
N CYS A 374 -6.65 8.70 7.00
CA CYS A 374 -8.11 8.74 7.16
C CYS A 374 -8.77 9.63 6.11
N ALA A 375 -8.16 10.78 5.79
CA ALA A 375 -8.65 11.67 4.74
C ALA A 375 -8.69 10.96 3.38
N CYS A 376 -7.62 10.24 3.02
CA CYS A 376 -7.52 9.49 1.78
C CYS A 376 -8.65 8.44 1.63
N LEU A 377 -8.92 7.67 2.69
CA LEU A 377 -10.03 6.69 2.67
C LEU A 377 -11.40 7.36 2.54
N LEU A 378 -11.61 8.49 3.23
CA LEU A 378 -12.87 9.22 3.15
C LEU A 378 -13.12 9.80 1.76
N PHE A 379 -12.11 10.39 1.13
CA PHE A 379 -12.22 10.93 -0.24
C PHE A 379 -12.57 9.82 -1.23
N ALA A 380 -11.83 8.71 -1.23
CA ALA A 380 -12.14 7.56 -2.08
C ALA A 380 -13.56 7.03 -1.84
N ALA A 381 -14.00 6.93 -0.58
CA ALA A 381 -15.34 6.47 -0.23
C ALA A 381 -16.46 7.40 -0.73
N VAL A 382 -16.23 8.71 -0.77
CA VAL A 382 -17.18 9.71 -1.29
C VAL A 382 -17.20 9.74 -2.82
N GLU A 383 -16.04 9.54 -3.45
CA GLU A 383 -15.90 9.55 -4.91
C GLU A 383 -16.65 8.40 -5.60
N ILE A 384 -16.70 7.22 -4.97
CA ILE A 384 -17.40 6.04 -5.52
C ILE A 384 -18.89 6.34 -5.82
N PRO A 385 -19.73 6.73 -4.84
CA PRO A 385 -21.13 7.03 -5.10
C PRO A 385 -21.31 8.29 -5.96
N LEU A 386 -20.41 9.29 -5.82
CA LEU A 386 -20.46 10.51 -6.61
C LEU A 386 -20.28 10.21 -8.11
N PHE A 387 -19.15 9.61 -8.49
CA PHE A 387 -18.85 9.31 -9.89
C PHE A 387 -19.76 8.20 -10.44
N GLY A 388 -20.04 7.16 -9.67
CA GLY A 388 -20.94 6.08 -10.08
C GLY A 388 -22.37 6.58 -10.32
N GLY A 389 -22.88 7.43 -9.43
CA GLY A 389 -24.18 8.09 -9.58
C GLY A 389 -24.24 9.02 -10.79
N LEU A 390 -23.20 9.85 -10.98
CA LEU A 390 -23.10 10.73 -12.14
C LEU A 390 -22.98 9.95 -13.46
N ALA A 391 -22.31 8.81 -13.48
CA ALA A 391 -22.20 7.95 -14.65
C ALA A 391 -23.56 7.39 -15.07
N VAL A 392 -24.33 6.87 -14.11
CA VAL A 392 -25.70 6.35 -14.36
C VAL A 392 -26.64 7.48 -14.78
N TRP A 393 -26.55 8.65 -14.13
CA TRP A 393 -27.36 9.81 -14.47
C TRP A 393 -27.05 10.33 -15.88
N SER A 394 -25.76 10.41 -16.21
CA SER A 394 -25.27 10.77 -17.54
C SER A 394 -25.81 9.83 -18.61
N TYR A 395 -25.66 8.52 -18.39
CA TYR A 395 -26.18 7.48 -19.26
C TYR A 395 -27.67 7.71 -19.57
N LYS A 396 -28.51 7.88 -18.53
CA LYS A 396 -29.96 8.09 -18.69
C LYS A 396 -30.34 9.34 -19.49
N ARG A 397 -29.52 10.39 -19.46
CA ARG A 397 -29.82 11.67 -20.14
C ARG A 397 -29.23 11.78 -21.54
N GLN A 398 -28.41 10.82 -21.96
CA GLN A 398 -27.81 10.84 -23.28
C GLN A 398 -28.89 10.71 -24.35
N LYS A 399 -28.89 11.64 -25.31
CA LYS A 399 -29.83 11.66 -26.43
C LYS A 399 -29.60 10.44 -27.32
N LEU A 400 -30.68 9.71 -27.61
CA LEU A 400 -30.75 8.69 -28.65
C LEU A 400 -30.54 9.35 -30.02
N TYR A 401 -29.93 8.64 -30.97
CA TYR A 401 -29.75 9.11 -32.33
C TYR A 401 -31.04 9.08 -33.15
#